data_AF-A0AAE3QZ42-F1
#
_entry.id   AF-A0AAE3QZ42-F1
#
_cell.length_a   1.000
_cell.length_b   1.000
_cell.length_c   1.000
_cell.angle_alpha   90.00
_cell.angle_beta   90.00
_cell.angle_gamma   90.00
#
_symmetry.space_group_name_H-M   'P 1'
#
loop_
_entity.id
_entity.type
_entity.pdbx_description
1 polymer ?
#
loop_
_entity_poly.entity_id
_entity_poly.type
_entity_poly.pdbx_seq_one_letter_code
_entity_poly.pdbx_strand_id
1 'polypeptide(L)'
;MMKKYLIIYSLTLLTLLSVGQVSAQSKLTEEQKQELKARYEAYKEKLNLSEDQSVKVESINRTYFEQLATLRDSKLSKYRKYKDIKSTRDGQMKAVLSKEQYKTYEAFQKEMKEEFKENRRQQ
;
A
#
# COMPACT_ATOMS: atom_id res chain seq x y z
N MET A 1 30.37 2.17 8.57
CA MET A 1 29.76 3.34 7.90
C MET A 1 29.36 2.98 6.47
N MET A 2 28.10 2.68 6.18
CA MET A 2 27.51 2.77 4.83
C MET A 2 25.98 2.93 4.90
N LYS A 3 25.54 4.17 4.66
CA LYS A 3 24.34 4.66 3.95
C LYS A 3 22.96 4.06 4.30
N LYS A 4 22.30 4.82 5.17
CA LYS A 4 20.85 5.03 5.38
C LYS A 4 19.99 4.83 4.12
N TYR A 5 19.15 3.80 4.09
CA TYR A 5 17.98 3.74 3.20
C TYR A 5 16.73 3.44 4.04
N LEU A 6 15.99 4.51 4.35
CA LEU A 6 14.63 4.47 4.85
C LEU A 6 13.71 3.89 3.78
N ILE A 7 13.51 2.57 3.76
CA ILE A 7 12.47 1.97 2.91
C ILE A 7 11.31 1.55 3.80
N ILE A 8 10.34 2.47 3.90
CA ILE A 8 9.06 2.26 4.54
C ILE A 8 8.21 1.46 3.54
N TYR A 9 8.22 0.13 3.66
CA TYR A 9 7.30 -0.74 2.91
C TYR A 9 5.91 -0.66 3.54
N SER A 10 5.18 0.42 3.24
CA SER A 10 3.75 0.52 3.49
C SER A 10 3.03 0.62 2.17
N LEU A 11 2.83 -0.51 1.49
CA LEU A 11 1.89 -0.67 0.37
C LEU A 11 1.76 0.61 -0.48
N THR A 12 2.88 1.05 -1.06
CA THR A 12 3.05 2.22 -1.93
C THR A 12 3.98 1.83 -3.08
N LEU A 13 3.53 0.95 -3.98
CA LEU A 13 4.13 0.86 -5.31
C LEU A 13 3.24 0.05 -6.26
N LEU A 14 2.16 0.67 -6.73
CA LEU A 14 1.48 0.25 -7.96
C LEU A 14 1.46 1.40 -8.98
N THR A 15 2.63 1.99 -9.22
CA THR A 15 2.82 3.03 -10.25
C THR A 15 4.19 2.88 -10.91
N LEU A 16 4.44 1.79 -11.64
CA LEU A 16 5.62 1.70 -12.52
C LEU A 16 5.30 0.85 -13.75
N LEU A 17 4.42 1.38 -14.62
CA LEU A 17 4.29 0.95 -16.02
C LEU A 17 4.13 2.14 -16.98
N SER A 18 4.80 3.27 -16.72
CA SER A 18 4.94 4.34 -17.71
C SER A 18 6.32 5.00 -17.60
N VAL A 19 6.94 5.15 -18.77
CA VAL A 19 8.35 5.46 -19.02
C VAL A 19 8.60 6.96 -18.85
N GLY A 20 9.64 7.36 -18.12
CA GLY A 20 10.11 8.74 -18.05
C GLY A 20 10.95 9.02 -16.81
N GLN A 21 12.20 9.43 -17.01
CA GLN A 21 13.24 9.59 -15.99
C GLN A 21 12.81 10.40 -14.77
N VAL A 22 12.74 9.75 -13.59
CA VAL A 22 12.86 10.40 -12.28
C VAL A 22 13.80 9.57 -11.42
N SER A 23 15.01 10.08 -11.22
CA SER A 23 16.06 9.50 -10.39
C SER A 23 15.75 9.64 -8.91
N ALA A 24 15.00 8.69 -8.36
CA ALA A 24 14.93 8.35 -6.93
C ALA A 24 14.33 6.94 -6.76
N GLN A 25 14.81 5.97 -7.53
CA GLN A 25 14.27 4.62 -7.51
C GLN A 25 14.98 3.84 -6.39
N SER A 26 14.30 3.62 -5.26
CA SER A 26 14.69 2.51 -4.37
C SER A 26 14.56 1.23 -5.19
N LYS A 27 15.69 0.70 -5.67
CA LYS A 27 15.70 -0.47 -6.54
C LYS A 27 15.40 -1.71 -5.70
N LEU A 28 14.12 -2.05 -5.59
CA LEU A 28 13.69 -3.40 -5.22
C LEU A 28 14.45 -4.41 -6.08
N THR A 29 14.96 -5.49 -5.47
CA THR A 29 15.50 -6.64 -6.23
C THR A 29 14.37 -7.32 -7.00
N GLU A 30 14.69 -8.06 -8.06
CA GLU A 30 13.67 -8.79 -8.83
C GLU A 30 12.92 -9.80 -7.95
N GLU A 31 13.62 -10.45 -7.01
CA GLU A 31 13.01 -11.35 -6.02
C GLU A 31 12.00 -10.61 -5.13
N GLN A 32 12.36 -9.42 -4.62
CA GLN A 32 11.45 -8.62 -3.80
C GLN A 32 10.22 -8.15 -4.59
N LYS A 33 10.38 -7.83 -5.88
CA LYS A 33 9.24 -7.50 -6.76
C LYS A 33 8.32 -8.70 -6.96
N GLN A 34 8.89 -9.89 -7.20
CA GLN A 34 8.12 -11.12 -7.37
C GLN A 34 7.36 -11.48 -6.10
N GLU A 35 8.00 -11.38 -4.94
CA GLU A 35 7.36 -11.61 -3.64
C GLU A 35 6.20 -10.64 -3.40
N LEU A 36 6.41 -9.33 -3.62
CA LEU A 36 5.35 -8.33 -3.49
C LEU A 36 4.18 -8.60 -4.44
N LYS A 37 4.47 -9.01 -5.68
CA LYS A 37 3.44 -9.38 -6.65
C LYS A 37 2.67 -10.61 -6.19
N ALA A 38 3.36 -11.67 -5.74
CA ALA A 38 2.73 -12.88 -5.24
C ALA A 38 1.82 -12.60 -4.02
N ARG A 39 2.30 -11.77 -3.08
CA ARG A 39 1.50 -11.34 -1.92
C ARG A 39 0.27 -10.53 -2.34
N TYR A 40 0.41 -9.65 -3.34
CA TYR A 40 -0.72 -8.89 -3.88
C TYR A 40 -1.76 -9.79 -4.55
N GLU A 41 -1.34 -10.73 -5.39
CA GLU A 41 -2.25 -11.67 -6.04
C GLU A 41 -2.95 -12.58 -5.01
N ALA A 42 -2.21 -13.12 -4.04
CA ALA A 42 -2.79 -13.91 -2.95
C ALA A 42 -3.81 -13.11 -2.13
N TYR A 43 -3.56 -11.81 -1.93
CA TYR A 43 -4.52 -10.94 -1.26
C TYR A 43 -5.77 -10.69 -2.11
N LYS A 44 -5.60 -10.43 -3.40
CA LYS A 44 -6.70 -10.25 -4.36
C LYS A 44 -7.58 -11.51 -4.42
N GLU A 45 -6.95 -12.68 -4.46
CA GLU A 45 -7.63 -13.98 -4.42
C GLU A 45 -8.40 -14.19 -3.11
N LYS A 46 -7.77 -13.90 -1.96
CA LYS A 46 -8.44 -13.98 -0.64
C LYS A 46 -9.63 -13.06 -0.49
N LEU A 47 -9.62 -11.89 -1.14
CA LEU A 47 -10.76 -10.99 -1.16
C LEU A 47 -11.89 -11.50 -2.06
N ASN A 48 -11.60 -12.38 -3.00
CA ASN A 48 -12.58 -12.96 -3.93
C ASN A 48 -13.56 -11.91 -4.47
N LEU A 49 -13.00 -10.84 -5.05
CA LEU A 49 -13.78 -9.69 -5.51
C LEU A 49 -14.60 -10.08 -6.75
N SER A 50 -15.84 -9.59 -6.82
CA SER A 50 -16.55 -9.58 -8.11
C SER A 50 -15.85 -8.65 -9.11
N GLU A 51 -16.22 -8.74 -10.38
CA GLU A 51 -15.67 -7.86 -11.42
C GLU A 51 -15.97 -6.38 -11.12
N ASP A 52 -17.21 -6.07 -10.75
CA ASP A 52 -17.63 -4.72 -10.33
C ASP A 52 -16.86 -4.21 -9.10
N GLN A 53 -16.62 -5.09 -8.12
CA GLN A 53 -15.83 -4.74 -6.94
C GLN A 53 -14.38 -4.51 -7.31
N SER A 54 -13.81 -5.31 -8.22
CA SER A 54 -12.42 -5.20 -8.67
C SER A 54 -12.14 -3.83 -9.28
N VAL A 55 -13.00 -3.36 -10.19
CA VAL A 55 -12.87 -2.03 -10.83
C VAL A 55 -12.91 -0.91 -9.79
N LYS A 56 -13.85 -0.99 -8.83
CA LYS A 56 -14.00 0.02 -7.76
C LYS A 56 -12.79 0.01 -6.82
N VAL A 57 -12.33 -1.17 -6.41
CA VAL A 57 -11.16 -1.36 -5.54
C VAL A 57 -9.89 -0.83 -6.21
N GLU A 58 -9.71 -1.08 -7.51
CA GLU A 58 -8.60 -0.54 -8.28
C GLU A 58 -8.61 0.98 -8.30
N SER A 59 -9.77 1.59 -8.58
CA SER A 59 -9.93 3.05 -8.58
C SER A 59 -9.67 3.67 -7.19
N ILE A 60 -10.17 3.04 -6.12
CA ILE A 60 -9.91 3.47 -4.73
C ILE A 60 -8.41 3.42 -4.43
N ASN A 61 -7.75 2.32 -4.80
CA ASN A 61 -6.32 2.16 -4.57
C ASN A 61 -5.50 3.16 -5.38
N ARG A 62 -5.82 3.39 -6.66
CA ARG A 62 -5.17 4.41 -7.49
C ARG A 62 -5.23 5.79 -6.83
N THR A 63 -6.41 6.22 -6.41
CA THR A 63 -6.61 7.50 -5.71
C THR A 63 -5.81 7.59 -4.43
N TYR A 64 -5.79 6.50 -3.64
CA TYR A 64 -4.98 6.43 -2.42
C TYR A 64 -3.49 6.62 -2.71
N PHE A 65 -2.94 5.94 -3.72
CA PHE A 65 -1.52 6.08 -4.09
C PHE A 65 -1.19 7.48 -4.60
N GLU A 66 -2.05 8.09 -5.42
CA GLU A 66 -1.90 9.46 -5.90
C GLU A 66 -1.86 10.44 -4.71
N GLN A 67 -2.79 10.32 -3.76
CA GLN A 67 -2.81 11.14 -2.55
C GLN A 67 -1.56 10.96 -1.71
N LEU A 68 -1.06 9.73 -1.56
CA LEU A 68 0.21 9.48 -0.86
C LEU A 68 1.41 10.09 -1.57
N ALA A 69 1.44 10.08 -2.90
CA ALA A 69 2.51 10.71 -3.68
C ALA A 69 2.56 12.24 -3.49
N THR A 70 1.43 12.86 -3.13
CA THR A 70 1.36 14.30 -2.83
C THR A 70 1.87 14.66 -1.43
N LEU A 71 2.18 13.69 -0.55
CA LEU A 71 2.63 13.94 0.82
C LEU A 71 4.04 14.57 0.86
N ARG A 72 4.11 15.88 0.64
CA ARG A 72 5.32 16.71 0.71
C ARG A 72 5.17 17.68 1.87
N ASP A 73 5.78 17.38 3.03
CA ASP A 73 5.72 18.24 4.23
C ASP A 73 6.66 17.77 5.37
N SER A 74 6.68 18.52 6.48
CA SER A 74 7.26 18.14 7.78
C SER A 74 6.74 16.79 8.31
N LYS A 75 7.49 16.14 9.21
CA LYS A 75 7.16 14.79 9.73
C LYS A 75 5.79 14.69 10.40
N LEU A 76 5.38 15.71 11.17
CA LEU A 76 4.12 15.67 11.92
C LEU A 76 2.88 15.89 11.03
N SER A 77 2.95 16.86 10.11
CA SER A 77 1.86 17.11 9.17
C SER A 77 1.69 15.95 8.18
N LYS A 78 2.79 15.29 7.78
CA LYS A 78 2.73 14.03 7.01
C LYS A 78 1.96 12.94 7.71
N TYR A 79 2.17 12.74 9.02
CA TYR A 79 1.48 11.68 9.76
C TYR A 79 -0.03 11.92 9.84
N ARG A 80 -0.46 13.16 10.11
CA ARG A 80 -1.89 13.52 10.14
C ARG A 80 -2.54 13.30 8.79
N LYS A 81 -1.96 13.86 7.72
CA LYS A 81 -2.45 13.68 6.35
C LYS A 81 -2.51 12.21 5.93
N TYR A 82 -1.49 11.42 6.27
CA TYR A 82 -1.50 9.98 6.02
C TYR A 82 -2.68 9.28 6.73
N LYS A 83 -2.95 9.62 8.00
CA LYS A 83 -4.07 9.05 8.75
C LYS A 83 -5.41 9.36 8.08
N ASP A 84 -5.58 10.59 7.59
CA ASP A 84 -6.82 11.02 6.93
C ASP A 84 -7.00 10.31 5.57
N ILE A 85 -5.94 10.23 4.77
CA ILE A 85 -5.92 9.47 3.50
C ILE A 85 -6.27 7.99 3.75
N LYS A 86 -5.66 7.38 4.78
CA LYS A 86 -5.96 5.99 5.17
C LYS A 86 -7.42 5.84 5.57
N SER A 87 -7.92 6.70 6.45
CA SER A 87 -9.31 6.64 6.94
C SER A 87 -10.31 6.79 5.79
N THR A 88 -10.00 7.66 4.82
CA THR A 88 -10.83 7.85 3.62
C THR A 88 -10.87 6.57 2.79
N ARG A 89 -9.71 5.96 2.52
CA ARG A 89 -9.63 4.69 1.79
C ARG A 89 -10.39 3.58 2.50
N ASP A 90 -10.22 3.43 3.82
CA ASP A 90 -10.91 2.40 4.61
C ASP A 90 -12.44 2.57 4.52
N GLY A 91 -12.94 3.81 4.59
CA GLY A 91 -14.36 4.11 4.43
C GLY A 91 -14.90 3.76 3.04
N GLN A 92 -14.17 4.13 1.98
CA GLN A 92 -14.52 3.76 0.60
C GLN A 92 -14.49 2.25 0.40
N MET A 93 -13.51 1.56 0.98
CA MET A 93 -13.39 0.11 0.90
C MET A 93 -14.56 -0.59 1.59
N LYS A 94 -14.96 -0.11 2.76
CA LYS A 94 -16.13 -0.62 3.50
C LYS A 94 -17.44 -0.48 2.73
N ALA A 95 -17.57 0.53 1.87
CA ALA A 95 -18.76 0.74 1.05
C ALA A 95 -18.82 -0.19 -0.18
N VAL A 96 -17.67 -0.72 -0.64
CA VAL A 96 -17.57 -1.56 -1.84
C VAL A 96 -17.52 -3.05 -1.49
N LEU A 97 -16.84 -3.40 -0.39
CA LEU A 97 -16.67 -4.78 0.04
C LEU A 97 -17.86 -5.28 0.84
N SER A 98 -18.10 -6.59 0.79
CA SER A 98 -18.98 -7.26 1.75
C SER A 98 -18.38 -7.22 3.15
N LYS A 99 -19.18 -7.57 4.16
CA LYS A 99 -18.73 -7.62 5.56
C LYS A 99 -17.56 -8.60 5.74
N GLU A 100 -17.61 -9.75 5.11
CA GLU A 100 -16.60 -10.80 5.16
C GLU A 100 -15.32 -10.35 4.44
N GLN A 101 -15.46 -9.78 3.24
CA GLN A 101 -14.33 -9.23 2.48
C GLN A 101 -13.65 -8.09 3.22
N TYR A 102 -14.42 -7.22 3.88
CA TYR A 102 -13.89 -6.12 4.67
C TYR A 102 -13.13 -6.62 5.92
N LYS A 103 -13.58 -7.71 6.57
CA LYS A 103 -12.80 -8.35 7.64
C LYS A 103 -11.45 -8.88 7.13
N THR A 104 -11.44 -9.52 5.97
CA THR A 104 -10.20 -9.99 5.32
C THR A 104 -9.27 -8.82 5.00
N TYR A 105 -9.84 -7.71 4.51
CA TYR A 105 -9.11 -6.46 4.27
C TYR A 105 -8.44 -5.93 5.55
N GLU A 106 -9.18 -5.83 6.66
CA GLU A 106 -8.65 -5.33 7.94
C GLU A 106 -7.57 -6.26 8.51
N ALA A 107 -7.75 -7.58 8.39
CA ALA A 107 -6.77 -8.56 8.82
C ALA A 107 -5.44 -8.40 8.06
N PHE A 108 -5.51 -8.25 6.74
CA PHE A 108 -4.32 -8.01 5.91
C PHE A 108 -3.63 -6.70 6.27
N GLN A 109 -4.38 -5.61 6.49
CA GLN A 109 -3.79 -4.34 6.95
C GLN A 109 -3.04 -4.50 8.27
N LYS A 110 -3.58 -5.29 9.20
CA LYS A 110 -2.95 -5.55 10.50
C LYS A 110 -1.66 -6.34 10.33
N GLU A 111 -1.67 -7.39 9.51
CA GLU A 111 -0.49 -8.21 9.18
C GLU A 111 0.65 -7.34 8.64
N MET A 112 0.37 -6.52 7.62
CA MET A 112 1.36 -5.60 7.04
C MET A 112 1.90 -4.59 8.06
N LYS A 113 1.05 -4.13 8.99
CA LYS A 113 1.48 -3.22 10.06
C LYS A 113 2.43 -3.91 11.05
N GLU A 114 2.15 -5.15 11.42
CA GLU A 114 3.01 -5.91 12.33
C GLU A 114 4.34 -6.27 11.67
N GLU A 115 4.33 -6.71 10.40
CA GLU A 115 5.55 -6.95 9.62
C GLU A 115 6.42 -5.68 9.56
N PHE A 116 5.80 -4.52 9.29
CA PHE A 116 6.54 -3.26 9.27
C PHE A 116 7.11 -2.86 10.65
N LYS A 117 6.44 -3.21 11.75
CA LYS A 117 7.00 -2.99 13.09
C LYS A 117 8.16 -3.94 13.36
N GLU A 118 8.02 -5.20 13.00
CA GLU A 118 9.04 -6.22 13.24
C GLU A 118 10.32 -5.92 12.46
N ASN A 119 10.19 -5.58 11.18
CA ASN A 119 11.31 -5.14 10.34
C ASN A 119 12.03 -3.90 10.89
N ARG A 120 11.36 -3.06 11.69
CA ARG A 120 12.00 -1.91 12.38
C ARG A 120 12.65 -2.27 13.70
N ARG A 121 12.24 -3.35 14.36
CA ARG A 121 12.86 -3.83 15.61
C ARG A 121 14.15 -4.59 15.34
N GLN A 122 14.22 -5.26 14.19
CA GLN A 122 15.38 -6.03 13.75
C GLN A 122 16.49 -5.16 13.11
N GLN A 123 16.29 -3.83 13.06
CA GLN A 123 17.25 -2.83 12.58
C GLN A 123 17.83 -2.03 13.74
#